data_AF-A0A961S698-F1
#
_entry.id   AF-A0A961S698-F1
#
_cell.length_a   1.000
_cell.length_b   1.000
_cell.length_c   1.000
_cell.angle_alpha   90.00
_cell.angle_beta   90.00
_cell.angle_gamma   90.00
#
_symmetry.space_group_name_H-M   'P 1'
#
loop_
_entity.id
_entity.type
_entity.pdbx_description
1 polymer ?
#
loop_
_entity_poly.entity_id
_entity_poly.type
_entity_poly.pdbx_seq_one_letter_code
_entity_poly.pdbx_strand_id
1 'polypeptide(L)'
;EPKRKLKEFRVSPDNVIPVGAEITVEHFVPGQFVDVTATSMGKGFAGGMKRWNFGGLRATHGVSISHRSIGSTGNRQDPGKTFKNKKMPGHLGAETVTTQNIVVVKTDADRGLILVKGAVPGVKGAWVSVRDAVKRKLPDGAPKPGAFKLPEAAAPAAE
;
A
#
# COMPACT_ATOMS: atom_id res chain seq x y z
N GLU A 1 11.27 0.95 24.51
CA GLU A 1 9.96 0.23 24.49
C GLU A 1 9.82 -0.63 23.23
N PRO A 2 9.21 -1.83 23.32
CA PRO A 2 9.00 -2.70 22.16
C PRO A 2 7.99 -2.10 21.19
N LYS A 3 8.34 -2.04 19.90
CA LYS A 3 7.46 -1.52 18.84
C LYS A 3 6.62 -2.65 18.24
N ARG A 4 5.36 -2.35 17.90
CA ARG A 4 4.40 -3.32 17.32
C ARG A 4 4.81 -3.87 15.95
N LYS A 5 5.52 -3.07 15.14
CA LYS A 5 5.95 -3.43 13.78
C LYS A 5 7.36 -2.89 13.52
N LEU A 6 8.15 -3.71 12.83
CA LEU A 6 9.45 -3.35 12.30
C LEU A 6 9.38 -3.35 10.77
N LYS A 7 9.98 -2.34 10.15
CA LYS A 7 10.05 -2.20 8.69
C LYS A 7 11.38 -1.55 8.31
N GLU A 8 11.93 -2.02 7.20
CA GLU A 8 13.16 -1.47 6.63
C GLU A 8 12.85 -0.55 5.45
N PHE A 9 13.67 0.49 5.31
CA PHE A 9 13.67 1.42 4.19
C PHE A 9 15.07 1.42 3.57
N ARG A 10 15.13 1.40 2.23
CA ARG A 10 16.40 1.53 1.51
C ARG A 10 16.75 3.01 1.42
N VAL A 11 17.90 3.39 1.98
CA VAL A 11 18.42 4.76 1.99
C VAL A 11 19.83 4.79 1.40
N SER A 12 20.26 5.94 0.89
CA SER A 12 21.66 6.15 0.51
C SER A 12 22.53 6.35 1.76
N PRO A 13 23.87 6.15 1.66
CA PRO A 13 24.78 6.32 2.79
C PRO A 13 24.70 7.71 3.46
N ASP A 14 24.44 8.75 2.67
CA ASP A 14 24.33 10.14 3.17
C ASP A 14 23.03 10.39 3.95
N ASN A 15 22.05 9.48 3.84
CA ASN A 15 20.73 9.59 4.46
C ASN A 15 20.53 8.65 5.65
N VAL A 16 21.64 8.21 6.27
CA VAL A 16 21.59 7.34 7.44
C VAL A 16 21.31 8.18 8.68
N ILE A 17 20.30 7.76 9.45
CA ILE A 17 19.87 8.40 10.69
C ILE A 17 20.50 7.64 11.88
N PRO A 18 20.97 8.32 12.94
CA PRO A 18 21.51 7.66 14.12
C PRO A 18 20.47 6.77 14.82
N VAL A 19 20.95 5.69 15.43
CA VAL A 19 20.11 4.74 16.17
C VAL A 19 19.45 5.46 17.35
N GLY A 20 18.15 5.22 17.54
CA GLY A 20 17.36 5.82 18.62
C GLY A 20 16.72 7.15 18.28
N ALA A 21 16.96 7.72 17.08
CA ALA A 21 16.26 8.91 16.63
C ALA A 21 14.77 8.65 16.36
N GLU A 22 13.92 9.58 16.76
CA GLU A 22 12.48 9.55 16.52
C GLU A 22 12.14 10.39 15.27
N ILE A 23 11.53 9.76 14.26
CA ILE A 23 11.10 10.45 13.04
C ILE A 23 9.82 11.25 13.32
N THR A 24 9.83 12.54 12.98
CA THR A 24 8.66 13.41 13.14
C THR A 24 7.86 13.52 11.85
N VAL A 25 6.62 14.02 11.97
CA VAL A 25 5.71 14.22 10.82
C VAL A 25 6.20 15.31 9.87
N GLU A 26 7.03 16.22 10.37
CA GLU A 26 7.72 17.27 9.58
C GLU A 26 8.72 16.70 8.57
N HIS A 27 8.97 15.38 8.60
CA HIS A 27 9.71 14.70 7.54
C HIS A 27 9.06 14.89 6.16
N PHE A 28 7.74 15.11 6.12
CA PHE A 28 7.02 15.40 4.89
C PHE A 28 6.62 16.88 4.80
N VAL A 29 6.79 17.46 3.61
CA VAL A 29 6.44 18.85 3.32
C VAL A 29 5.08 18.92 2.62
N PRO A 30 4.21 19.89 2.96
CA PRO A 30 2.99 20.14 2.19
C PRO A 30 3.28 20.32 0.68
N GLY A 31 2.49 19.67 -0.17
CA GLY A 31 2.68 19.64 -1.63
C GLY A 31 3.60 18.54 -2.14
N GLN A 32 4.29 17.81 -1.26
CA GLN A 32 5.10 16.65 -1.64
C GLN A 32 4.24 15.49 -2.17
N PHE A 33 4.78 14.75 -3.14
CA PHE A 33 4.21 13.49 -3.59
C PHE A 33 4.84 12.33 -2.83
N VAL A 34 4.00 11.43 -2.31
CA VAL A 34 4.40 10.25 -1.55
C VAL A 34 3.77 8.98 -2.13
N ASP A 35 4.45 7.86 -1.92
CA ASP A 35 3.94 6.52 -2.17
C ASP A 35 3.52 5.87 -0.85
N VAL A 36 2.29 5.35 -0.79
CA VAL A 36 1.75 4.71 0.42
C VAL A 36 1.52 3.24 0.14
N THR A 37 2.22 2.39 0.90
CA THR A 37 2.11 0.93 0.82
C THR A 37 1.41 0.38 2.06
N ALA A 38 0.44 -0.49 1.86
CA ALA A 38 -0.26 -1.18 2.93
C ALA A 38 -0.86 -2.49 2.45
N THR A 39 -1.35 -3.29 3.39
CA THR A 39 -2.15 -4.48 3.08
C THR A 39 -3.57 -4.05 2.74
N SER A 40 -4.02 -4.40 1.54
CA SER A 40 -5.38 -4.14 1.06
C SER A 40 -6.44 -4.85 1.89
N MET A 41 -7.65 -4.31 1.92
CA MET A 41 -8.80 -4.91 2.60
C MET A 41 -9.09 -6.30 2.03
N GLY A 42 -9.06 -7.33 2.88
CA GLY A 42 -9.42 -8.69 2.51
C GLY A 42 -10.90 -8.83 2.20
N LYS A 43 -11.23 -9.53 1.11
CA LYS A 43 -12.61 -9.80 0.66
C LYS A 43 -12.93 -11.30 0.61
N GLY A 44 -12.04 -12.15 1.12
CA GLY A 44 -12.18 -13.61 1.13
C GLY A 44 -12.17 -14.21 -0.27
N PHE A 45 -12.89 -15.32 -0.47
CA PHE A 45 -13.07 -15.92 -1.78
C PHE A 45 -14.05 -15.10 -2.63
N ALA A 46 -13.57 -14.55 -3.75
CA ALA A 46 -14.34 -13.73 -4.67
C ALA A 46 -14.59 -14.47 -5.99
N GLY A 47 -15.85 -14.43 -6.46
CA GLY A 47 -16.23 -14.92 -7.79
C GLY A 47 -15.63 -14.08 -8.93
N GLY A 48 -15.65 -14.61 -10.16
CA GLY A 48 -15.00 -13.98 -11.32
C GLY A 48 -15.49 -12.55 -11.62
N MET A 49 -16.79 -12.28 -11.42
CA MET A 49 -17.35 -10.93 -11.59
C MET A 49 -16.77 -9.93 -10.58
N LYS A 50 -16.64 -10.29 -9.30
CA LYS A 50 -16.12 -9.38 -8.26
C LYS A 50 -14.60 -9.23 -8.32
N ARG A 51 -13.89 -10.30 -8.69
CA ARG A 51 -12.42 -10.34 -8.73
C ARG A 51 -11.86 -9.69 -9.99
N TRP A 52 -12.53 -9.84 -11.13
CA TRP A 52 -12.00 -9.45 -12.45
C TRP A 52 -12.95 -8.58 -13.29
N ASN A 53 -14.07 -8.14 -12.72
CA ASN A 53 -15.09 -7.32 -13.39
C ASN A 53 -15.66 -7.98 -14.68
N PHE A 54 -15.83 -9.30 -14.68
CA PHE A 54 -16.46 -10.01 -15.80
C PHE A 54 -17.96 -9.65 -15.93
N GLY A 55 -18.47 -9.58 -17.16
CA GLY A 55 -19.84 -9.14 -17.47
C GLY A 55 -20.98 -10.11 -17.13
N GLY A 56 -20.68 -11.38 -16.83
CA GLY A 56 -21.69 -12.40 -16.57
C GLY A 56 -22.48 -12.82 -17.83
N LEU A 57 -23.46 -13.71 -17.65
CA LEU A 57 -24.39 -14.12 -18.70
C LEU A 57 -25.74 -13.38 -18.53
N ARG A 58 -26.60 -13.47 -19.55
CA ARG A 58 -27.95 -12.88 -19.50
C ARG A 58 -28.73 -13.42 -18.31
N ALA A 59 -29.52 -12.56 -17.67
CA ALA A 59 -30.40 -12.92 -16.56
C ALA A 59 -31.69 -13.64 -17.00
N THR A 60 -32.07 -13.48 -18.27
CA THR A 60 -33.28 -14.04 -18.89
C THR A 60 -32.92 -14.75 -20.20
N HIS A 61 -33.94 -15.21 -20.95
CA HIS A 61 -33.79 -15.93 -22.23
C HIS A 61 -33.03 -17.26 -22.12
N GLY A 62 -33.44 -18.11 -21.18
CA GLY A 62 -33.06 -19.54 -21.16
C GLY A 62 -31.69 -19.86 -20.56
N VAL A 63 -31.01 -18.90 -19.93
CA VAL A 63 -29.77 -19.19 -19.18
C VAL A 63 -30.09 -20.00 -17.93
N SER A 64 -29.61 -21.24 -17.86
CA SER A 64 -29.77 -22.10 -16.69
C SER A 64 -28.54 -22.03 -15.78
N ILE A 65 -28.72 -21.52 -14.55
CA ILE A 65 -27.78 -21.56 -13.41
C ILE A 65 -26.44 -20.77 -13.61
N SER A 66 -26.08 -20.43 -14.83
CA SER A 66 -24.75 -19.94 -15.22
C SER A 66 -24.61 -18.42 -15.26
N HIS A 67 -25.60 -17.66 -14.75
CA HIS A 67 -25.65 -16.19 -14.72
C HIS A 67 -24.34 -15.51 -14.28
N ARG A 68 -23.66 -16.10 -13.28
CA ARG A 68 -22.41 -15.57 -12.69
C ARG A 68 -21.18 -16.43 -13.01
N SER A 69 -21.31 -17.37 -13.94
CA SER A 69 -20.20 -18.20 -14.40
C SER A 69 -19.14 -17.37 -15.13
N ILE A 70 -17.91 -17.88 -15.20
CA ILE A 70 -16.80 -17.20 -15.89
C ILE A 70 -16.76 -17.47 -17.40
N GLY A 71 -17.69 -18.26 -17.93
CA GLY A 71 -17.69 -18.72 -19.31
C GLY A 71 -16.56 -19.72 -19.61
N SER A 72 -16.14 -19.78 -20.87
CA SER A 72 -15.09 -20.71 -21.29
C SER A 72 -13.72 -20.33 -20.74
N THR A 73 -13.01 -21.33 -20.23
CA THR A 73 -11.68 -21.18 -19.65
C THR A 73 -10.56 -21.48 -20.66
N GLY A 74 -10.82 -22.30 -21.68
CA GLY A 74 -9.82 -22.80 -22.62
C GLY A 74 -10.36 -23.03 -24.04
N ASN A 75 -9.52 -23.64 -24.87
CA ASN A 75 -9.83 -23.98 -26.26
C ASN A 75 -10.10 -25.49 -26.37
N ARG A 76 -10.44 -25.97 -27.58
CA ARG A 76 -10.75 -27.38 -27.88
C ARG A 76 -9.48 -28.26 -27.88
N GLN A 77 -9.12 -28.87 -29.02
CA GLN A 77 -8.07 -29.90 -29.09
C GLN A 77 -6.68 -29.32 -28.76
N ASP A 78 -6.30 -28.25 -29.45
CA ASP A 78 -5.04 -27.55 -29.23
C ASP A 78 -5.33 -26.20 -28.55
N PRO A 79 -4.73 -25.88 -27.39
CA PRO A 79 -3.58 -26.50 -26.71
C PRO A 79 -3.94 -27.54 -25.62
N GLY A 80 -5.20 -28.00 -25.54
CA GLY A 80 -5.63 -29.05 -24.60
C GLY A 80 -5.48 -28.72 -23.11
N LYS A 81 -5.29 -27.44 -22.76
CA LYS A 81 -5.07 -27.00 -21.37
C LYS A 81 -5.53 -25.57 -21.13
N THR A 82 -5.68 -25.21 -19.86
CA THR A 82 -5.83 -23.82 -19.44
C THR A 82 -4.46 -23.17 -19.28
N PHE A 83 -4.30 -21.93 -19.78
CA PHE A 83 -3.06 -21.19 -19.63
C PHE A 83 -2.80 -20.77 -18.18
N LYS A 84 -1.50 -20.65 -17.82
CA LYS A 84 -1.08 -20.11 -16.53
C LYS A 84 -1.54 -18.66 -16.39
N ASN A 85 -1.80 -18.22 -15.16
CA ASN A 85 -2.33 -16.88 -14.84
C ASN A 85 -3.69 -16.55 -15.51
N LYS A 86 -4.45 -17.56 -15.94
CA LYS A 86 -5.84 -17.36 -16.37
C LYS A 86 -6.66 -16.82 -15.21
N LYS A 87 -7.43 -15.77 -15.49
CA LYS A 87 -8.31 -15.12 -14.52
C LYS A 87 -9.42 -16.08 -14.06
N MET A 88 -9.39 -16.44 -12.78
CA MET A 88 -10.32 -17.36 -12.13
C MET A 88 -10.84 -16.80 -10.79
N PRO A 89 -11.97 -17.28 -10.27
CA PRO A 89 -12.39 -16.98 -8.90
C PRO A 89 -11.34 -17.43 -7.89
N GLY A 90 -11.29 -16.78 -6.73
CA GLY A 90 -10.27 -17.06 -5.71
C GLY A 90 -10.16 -15.96 -4.66
N HIS A 91 -9.15 -16.07 -3.80
CA HIS A 91 -8.89 -15.07 -2.77
C HIS A 91 -8.67 -13.68 -3.37
N LEU A 92 -9.31 -12.66 -2.78
CA LEU A 92 -9.21 -11.26 -3.20
C LEU A 92 -8.88 -10.37 -2.01
N GLY A 93 -7.88 -9.52 -2.16
CA GLY A 93 -7.39 -8.63 -1.10
C GLY A 93 -6.42 -9.32 -0.16
N ALA A 94 -6.10 -8.67 0.96
CA ALA A 94 -4.99 -9.05 1.85
C ALA A 94 -3.61 -9.09 1.17
N GLU A 95 -3.51 -8.47 -0.01
CA GLU A 95 -2.26 -8.31 -0.76
C GLU A 95 -1.63 -6.96 -0.41
N THR A 96 -0.30 -6.91 -0.43
CA THR A 96 0.46 -5.66 -0.23
C THR A 96 0.40 -4.83 -1.51
N VAL A 97 -0.24 -3.66 -1.42
CA VAL A 97 -0.46 -2.75 -2.55
C VAL A 97 0.14 -1.39 -2.23
N THR A 98 0.71 -0.76 -3.25
CA THR A 98 1.25 0.60 -3.17
C THR A 98 0.43 1.53 -4.04
N THR A 99 -0.20 2.52 -3.43
CA THR A 99 -0.78 3.65 -4.15
C THR A 99 0.32 4.69 -4.36
N GLN A 100 0.58 5.04 -5.61
CA GLN A 100 1.64 5.97 -5.98
C GLN A 100 1.13 7.40 -6.17
N ASN A 101 2.03 8.37 -6.03
CA ASN A 101 1.81 9.78 -6.35
C ASN A 101 0.65 10.44 -5.56
N ILE A 102 0.55 10.14 -4.28
CA ILE A 102 -0.45 10.77 -3.42
C ILE A 102 0.11 12.09 -2.87
N VAL A 103 -0.71 13.14 -2.85
CA VAL A 103 -0.26 14.48 -2.42
C VAL A 103 -0.42 14.64 -0.90
N VAL A 104 0.63 15.10 -0.23
CA VAL A 104 0.55 15.57 1.16
C VAL A 104 -0.06 16.97 1.16
N VAL A 105 -1.18 17.15 1.86
CA VAL A 105 -1.89 18.43 1.92
C VAL A 105 -1.39 19.28 3.07
N LYS A 106 -1.22 18.67 4.24
CA LYS A 106 -0.83 19.34 5.47
C LYS A 106 -0.21 18.33 6.42
N THR A 107 0.73 18.80 7.24
CA THR A 107 1.27 18.09 8.39
C THR A 107 0.87 18.84 9.66
N ASP A 108 0.56 18.07 10.71
CA ASP A 108 0.22 18.58 12.04
C ASP A 108 1.21 17.94 13.03
N ALA A 109 2.18 18.74 13.48
CA ALA A 109 3.27 18.28 14.33
C ALA A 109 2.81 17.99 15.77
N ASP A 110 1.87 18.78 16.29
CA ASP A 110 1.35 18.64 17.66
C ASP A 110 0.59 17.33 17.82
N ARG A 111 -0.19 16.94 16.80
CA ARG A 111 -0.99 15.70 16.82
C ARG A 111 -0.30 14.52 16.17
N GLY A 112 0.83 14.73 15.51
CA GLY A 112 1.52 13.70 14.75
C GLY A 112 0.72 13.17 13.56
N LEU A 113 0.01 14.04 12.82
CA LEU A 113 -0.85 13.64 11.69
C LEU A 113 -0.33 14.12 10.34
N ILE A 114 -0.41 13.25 9.33
CA ILE A 114 -0.18 13.57 7.92
C ILE A 114 -1.51 13.53 7.19
N LEU A 115 -1.92 14.67 6.62
CA LEU A 115 -3.12 14.76 5.79
C LEU A 115 -2.75 14.54 4.34
N VAL A 116 -3.39 13.55 3.72
CA VAL A 116 -3.08 13.07 2.38
C VAL A 116 -4.31 13.16 1.50
N LYS A 117 -4.14 13.68 0.27
CA LYS A 117 -5.21 13.75 -0.74
C LYS A 117 -5.18 12.50 -1.62
N GLY A 118 -5.96 11.49 -1.25
CA GLY A 118 -6.15 10.29 -2.05
C GLY A 118 -6.61 9.09 -1.23
N ALA A 119 -6.63 7.92 -1.88
CA ALA A 119 -7.01 6.67 -1.24
C ALA A 119 -5.77 5.96 -0.69
N VAL A 120 -5.81 5.64 0.60
CA VAL A 120 -4.81 4.81 1.28
C VAL A 120 -5.28 3.35 1.25
N PRO A 121 -4.44 2.40 0.82
CA PRO A 121 -4.82 0.99 0.82
C PRO A 121 -5.02 0.48 2.25
N GLY A 122 -6.02 -0.39 2.44
CA GLY A 122 -6.27 -1.06 3.72
C GLY A 122 -7.53 -0.58 4.44
N VAL A 123 -7.67 -1.01 5.69
CA VAL A 123 -8.79 -0.65 6.57
C VAL A 123 -8.37 0.48 7.52
N LYS A 124 -9.34 1.20 8.10
CA LYS A 124 -9.05 2.22 9.12
C LYS A 124 -8.27 1.59 10.29
N GLY A 125 -7.17 2.23 10.70
CA GLY A 125 -6.30 1.74 11.77
C GLY A 125 -5.33 0.64 11.35
N ALA A 126 -5.29 0.27 10.06
CA ALA A 126 -4.24 -0.58 9.53
C ALA A 126 -2.89 0.14 9.55
N TRP A 127 -1.82 -0.64 9.66
CA TRP A 127 -0.46 -0.13 9.53
C TRP A 127 -0.15 0.20 8.07
N VAL A 128 0.49 1.34 7.85
CA VAL A 128 0.87 1.83 6.52
C VAL A 128 2.33 2.25 6.54
N SER A 129 3.03 2.04 5.43
CA SER A 129 4.36 2.60 5.20
C SER A 129 4.26 3.71 4.17
N VAL A 130 4.81 4.87 4.50
CA VAL A 130 4.89 6.05 3.62
C VAL A 130 6.35 6.26 3.24
N ARG A 131 6.58 6.58 1.97
CA ARG A 131 7.90 6.89 1.43
C ARG A 131 7.78 7.94 0.33
N ASP A 132 8.89 8.52 -0.08
CA ASP A 132 8.92 9.45 -1.20
C ASP A 132 8.44 8.80 -2.50
N ALA A 133 7.74 9.59 -3.32
CA ALA A 133 7.26 9.13 -4.62
C ALA A 133 8.42 8.87 -5.58
N VAL A 134 8.54 7.63 -6.06
CA VAL A 134 9.64 7.23 -6.97
C VAL A 134 9.54 7.93 -8.34
N LYS A 135 8.32 8.28 -8.75
CA LYS A 135 8.04 8.82 -10.09
C LYS A 135 7.95 10.35 -10.14
N ARG A 136 8.15 11.04 -9.02
CA ARG A 136 8.05 12.50 -8.93
C ARG A 136 9.32 13.07 -8.32
N LYS A 137 9.70 14.27 -8.76
CA LYS A 137 10.83 14.99 -8.16
C LYS A 137 10.49 15.33 -6.71
N LEU A 138 11.45 15.15 -5.81
CA LEU A 138 11.36 15.62 -4.44
C LEU A 138 11.26 17.16 -4.44
N PRO A 139 10.40 17.77 -3.60
CA PRO A 139 10.36 19.22 -3.47
C PRO A 139 11.69 19.75 -2.93
N ASP A 140 12.10 20.95 -3.38
CA ASP A 140 13.42 21.49 -3.08
C ASP A 140 13.62 21.85 -1.58
N GLY A 141 12.52 21.97 -0.82
CA GLY A 141 12.52 22.20 0.63
C GLY A 141 12.40 20.96 1.51
N ALA A 142 12.51 19.75 0.95
CA ALA A 142 12.43 18.52 1.74
C ALA A 142 13.67 18.34 2.64
N PRO A 143 13.50 18.06 3.95
CA PRO A 143 14.62 17.87 4.86
C PRO A 143 15.39 16.58 4.51
N LYS A 144 16.72 16.69 4.39
CA LYS A 144 17.65 15.56 4.23
C LYS A 144 18.62 15.56 5.41
N PRO A 145 18.81 14.45 6.15
CA PRO A 145 18.28 13.10 5.92
C PRO A 145 16.84 12.88 6.42
N GLY A 146 16.25 13.91 7.03
CA GLY A 146 14.85 13.94 7.47
C GLY A 146 14.66 14.87 8.67
N ALA A 147 13.41 15.09 9.08
CA ALA A 147 13.11 15.68 10.38
C ALA A 147 13.04 14.57 11.44
N PHE A 148 13.97 14.60 12.40
CA PHE A 148 14.02 13.63 13.49
C PHE A 148 14.48 14.31 14.78
N LYS A 149 13.99 13.80 15.91
CA LYS A 149 14.46 14.17 17.24
C LYS A 149 15.52 13.17 17.66
N LEU A 150 16.70 13.66 18.02
CA LEU A 150 17.72 12.81 18.63
C LEU A 150 17.24 12.37 20.01
N PRO A 151 17.62 11.17 20.47
CA PRO A 151 17.40 10.81 21.86
C PRO A 151 18.13 11.83 22.73
N GLU A 152 17.41 12.47 23.64
CA GLU A 152 18.03 13.22 24.73
C GLU A 152 19.03 12.27 25.39
N ALA A 153 20.28 12.72 25.55
CA ALA A 153 21.40 11.87 25.96
C ALA A 153 20.97 11.02 27.16
N ALA A 154 20.80 9.71 26.93
CA ALA A 154 20.57 8.78 28.00
C ALA A 154 21.78 8.90 28.94
N ALA A 155 21.51 9.36 30.16
CA ALA A 155 22.45 9.31 31.26
C ALA A 155 23.14 7.94 31.24
N PRO A 156 24.47 7.87 31.47
CA PRO A 156 25.19 6.60 31.42
C PRO A 156 24.49 5.62 32.36
N ALA A 157 24.03 4.50 31.80
CA ALA A 157 23.44 3.43 32.59
C ALA A 157 24.49 3.00 33.62
N ALA A 158 24.21 3.27 34.89
CA ALA A 158 24.97 2.71 36.00
C ALA A 158 24.86 1.17 35.95
N GLU A 159 26.00 0.56 36.26
CA GLU A 159 26.31 -0.87 36.36
C GLU A 159 25.24 -1.75 37.02
#